data_AF-A0A7V5N4P4-F1
#
_entry.id   AF-A0A7V5N4P4-F1
#
_cell.length_a   1.000
_cell.length_b   1.000
_cell.length_c   1.000
_cell.angle_alpha   90.00
_cell.angle_beta   90.00
_cell.angle_gamma   90.00
#
_symmetry.space_group_name_H-M   'P 1'
#
loop_
_entity.id
_entity.type
_entity.pdbx_description
1 polymer ?
#
loop_
_entity_poly.entity_id
_entity_poly.type
_entity_poly.pdbx_seq_one_letter_code
_entity_poly.pdbx_strand_id
1 'polypeptide(L)'
;MLLREMKLPRLAYNWISGIGFIVAIITSILMTFLYIVGIFAKVTNPYLGIFLYMVLPPVLIGGLLLVPAGMIKTWYKFKKTGVESYPAWPYFDLNKKSHRNAALLFFIGSIFFLIITAIGGYEAFHYTESVTFCGKTCHSVMKPEYTAYQNSPHARVACVSCHVGPGADWYAKSKMSGLYQVYAVWADKYPRPIPTPIANLRPARETCEQCHWPEKFFGAQQKSFNHYMYDEENRHWPIEMLIKVGGGNPETGLTSGIHWHTFIANKIEYIARDERHQDIPWVRATNVKTGHQTVFQDVDNPLTNEEIDAAELRVFDC
;
A
#
# COMPACT_ATOMS: atom_id res chain seq x y z
N MET A 1 -41.68 -18.59 -34.21
CA MET A 1 -40.67 -18.91 -33.19
C MET A 1 -40.80 -17.89 -32.07
N LEU A 2 -41.54 -18.22 -31.02
CA LEU A 2 -41.86 -17.32 -29.91
C LEU A 2 -40.56 -16.91 -29.20
N LEU A 3 -40.25 -15.62 -29.22
CA LEU A 3 -39.26 -15.02 -28.32
C LEU A 3 -39.73 -15.32 -26.90
N ARG A 4 -39.09 -16.29 -26.26
CA ARG A 4 -39.26 -16.59 -24.83
C ARG A 4 -38.87 -15.31 -24.10
N GLU A 5 -39.86 -14.53 -23.67
CA GLU A 5 -39.63 -13.36 -22.83
C GLU A 5 -38.80 -13.84 -21.64
N MET A 6 -37.53 -13.42 -21.58
CA MET A 6 -36.64 -13.74 -20.48
C MET A 6 -37.13 -12.98 -19.25
N LYS A 7 -38.15 -13.52 -18.59
CA LYS A 7 -38.66 -12.99 -17.33
C LYS A 7 -37.70 -13.40 -16.23
N LEU A 8 -37.14 -12.42 -15.53
CA LEU A 8 -36.33 -12.64 -14.34
C LEU A 8 -37.14 -13.42 -13.29
N PRO A 9 -36.49 -14.15 -12.37
CA PRO A 9 -37.19 -14.83 -11.29
C PRO A 9 -38.06 -13.84 -10.50
N ARG A 10 -39.29 -14.26 -10.14
CA ARG A 10 -40.29 -13.39 -9.51
C ARG A 10 -39.79 -12.65 -8.26
N LEU A 11 -38.89 -13.27 -7.50
CA LEU A 11 -38.28 -12.72 -6.29
C LEU A 11 -37.30 -11.55 -6.57
N ALA A 12 -36.78 -11.44 -7.79
CA ALA A 12 -35.84 -10.38 -8.18
C ALA A 12 -36.55 -9.04 -8.48
N TYR A 13 -37.88 -9.02 -8.57
CA TYR A 13 -38.66 -7.79 -8.80
C TYR A 13 -38.83 -6.99 -7.50
N ASN A 14 -37.73 -6.46 -6.97
CA ASN A 14 -37.72 -5.57 -5.82
C ASN A 14 -36.66 -4.46 -6.01
N TRP A 15 -36.86 -3.30 -5.36
CA TRP A 15 -35.97 -2.14 -5.51
C TRP A 15 -34.51 -2.42 -5.13
N ILE A 16 -34.26 -3.30 -4.15
CA ILE A 16 -32.91 -3.63 -3.70
C ILE A 16 -32.17 -4.43 -4.78
N SER A 17 -32.83 -5.45 -5.33
CA SER A 17 -32.28 -6.22 -6.45
C SER A 17 -32.14 -5.38 -7.73
N GLY A 18 -33.06 -4.44 -7.97
CA GLY A 18 -32.97 -3.49 -9.08
C GLY A 18 -31.75 -2.56 -8.96
N ILE A 19 -31.54 -1.96 -7.79
CA ILE A 19 -30.35 -1.12 -7.52
C ILE A 19 -29.08 -1.96 -7.65
N GLY A 20 -29.04 -3.15 -7.05
CA GLY A 20 -27.89 -4.06 -7.14
C GLY A 20 -27.53 -4.42 -8.59
N PHE A 21 -28.54 -4.70 -9.42
CA PHE A 21 -28.36 -5.00 -10.83
C PHE A 21 -27.85 -3.80 -11.64
N ILE A 22 -28.39 -2.59 -11.39
CA ILE A 22 -27.93 -1.36 -12.04
C ILE A 22 -26.47 -1.08 -11.67
N VAL A 23 -26.12 -1.17 -10.38
CA VAL A 23 -24.74 -0.99 -9.91
C VAL A 23 -23.83 -2.01 -10.59
N ALA A 24 -24.19 -3.30 -10.59
CA ALA A 24 -23.39 -4.34 -11.22
C ALA A 24 -23.15 -4.07 -12.72
N ILE A 25 -24.19 -3.72 -13.47
CA ILE A 25 -24.05 -3.41 -14.90
C ILE A 25 -23.17 -2.19 -15.13
N ILE A 26 -23.43 -1.08 -14.43
CA ILE A 26 -22.65 0.15 -14.61
C ILE A 26 -21.18 -0.10 -14.28
N THR A 27 -20.91 -0.78 -13.16
CA THR A 27 -19.57 -1.13 -12.75
C THR A 27 -18.90 -2.06 -13.75
N SER A 28 -19.59 -3.09 -14.27
CA SER A 28 -19.04 -3.97 -15.31
C SER A 28 -18.73 -3.23 -16.60
N ILE A 29 -19.63 -2.37 -17.09
CA ILE A 29 -19.39 -1.55 -18.29
C ILE A 29 -18.18 -0.64 -18.09
N LEU A 30 -18.10 0.03 -16.95
CA LEU A 30 -16.97 0.90 -16.60
C LEU A 30 -15.66 0.12 -16.53
N MET A 31 -15.67 -1.07 -15.92
CA MET A 31 -14.50 -1.93 -15.80
C MET A 31 -14.04 -2.43 -17.17
N THR A 32 -14.96 -2.85 -18.05
CA THR A 32 -14.64 -3.24 -19.43
C THR A 32 -14.10 -2.05 -20.23
N PHE A 33 -14.70 -0.86 -20.10
CA PHE A 33 -14.23 0.34 -20.76
C PHE A 33 -12.79 0.70 -20.34
N LEU A 34 -12.52 0.75 -19.03
CA LEU A 34 -11.18 1.04 -18.51
C LEU A 34 -10.15 -0.02 -18.91
N TYR A 35 -10.56 -1.29 -18.98
CA TYR A 35 -9.70 -2.38 -19.44
C TYR A 35 -9.32 -2.21 -20.92
N ILE A 36 -10.29 -1.88 -21.77
CA ILE A 36 -10.07 -1.57 -23.20
C ILE A 36 -9.13 -0.36 -23.33
N VAL A 37 -9.38 0.73 -22.61
CA VAL A 37 -8.49 1.91 -22.61
C VAL A 37 -7.08 1.52 -22.19
N GLY A 38 -6.93 0.68 -21.17
CA GLY A 38 -5.62 0.18 -20.72
C GLY A 38 -4.84 -0.54 -21.82
N ILE A 39 -5.50 -1.37 -22.63
CA ILE A 39 -4.88 -2.09 -23.75
C ILE A 39 -4.46 -1.10 -24.87
N PHE A 40 -5.35 -0.19 -25.26
CA PHE A 40 -5.12 0.68 -26.42
C PHE A 40 -4.20 1.85 -26.15
N ALA A 41 -4.24 2.41 -24.93
CA ALA A 41 -3.51 3.62 -24.62
C ALA A 41 -2.01 3.36 -24.35
N LYS A 42 -1.59 2.09 -24.18
CA LYS A 42 -0.22 1.69 -23.77
C LYS A 42 0.31 2.48 -22.56
N VAL A 43 -0.58 3.06 -21.77
CA VAL A 43 -0.21 3.87 -20.61
C VAL A 43 0.06 2.89 -19.47
N THR A 44 1.32 2.76 -19.07
CA THR A 44 1.72 2.06 -17.84
C THR A 44 1.39 2.94 -16.64
N ASN A 45 0.11 3.28 -16.46
CA ASN A 45 -0.34 4.02 -15.30
C ASN A 45 -0.70 3.00 -14.20
N PRO A 46 0.09 2.88 -13.11
CA PRO A 46 -0.18 1.94 -12.02
C PRO A 46 -1.59 2.12 -11.42
N TYR A 47 -2.15 3.33 -11.53
CA TYR A 47 -3.46 3.68 -10.97
C TYR A 47 -4.63 3.05 -11.74
N LEU A 48 -4.49 2.83 -13.06
CA LEU A 48 -5.53 2.15 -13.85
C LEU A 48 -5.72 0.71 -13.36
N GLY A 49 -4.63 0.05 -12.95
CA GLY A 49 -4.67 -1.26 -12.31
C GLY A 49 -5.36 -1.23 -10.94
N ILE A 50 -5.10 -0.21 -10.11
CA ILE A 50 -5.76 -0.08 -8.79
C ILE A 50 -7.28 0.02 -8.94
N PHE A 51 -7.77 0.88 -9.85
CA PHE A 51 -9.22 1.00 -10.06
C PHE A 51 -9.83 -0.28 -10.63
N LEU A 52 -9.20 -0.89 -11.64
CA LEU A 52 -9.69 -2.11 -12.28
C LEU A 52 -9.71 -3.33 -11.36
N TYR A 53 -8.68 -3.52 -10.55
CA TYR A 53 -8.48 -4.75 -9.79
C TYR A 53 -8.83 -4.62 -8.31
N MET A 54 -8.97 -3.41 -7.77
CA MET A 54 -9.21 -3.21 -6.33
C MET A 54 -10.45 -2.40 -5.99
N VAL A 55 -10.76 -1.32 -6.73
CA VAL A 55 -11.90 -0.45 -6.38
C VAL A 55 -13.19 -0.95 -7.01
N LEU A 56 -13.17 -1.21 -8.32
CA LEU A 56 -14.37 -1.62 -9.06
C LEU A 56 -14.86 -3.03 -8.71
N PRO A 57 -13.99 -4.04 -8.46
CA PRO A 57 -14.48 -5.38 -8.14
C PRO A 57 -15.30 -5.48 -6.84
N PRO A 58 -14.91 -4.87 -5.70
CA PRO A 58 -15.77 -4.84 -4.51
C PRO A 58 -17.11 -4.15 -4.73
N VAL A 59 -17.16 -3.08 -5.54
CA VAL A 59 -18.42 -2.40 -5.89
C VAL A 59 -19.30 -3.31 -6.74
N LEU A 60 -18.71 -4.01 -7.72
CA LEU A 60 -19.42 -5.01 -8.53
C LEU A 60 -19.96 -6.15 -7.68
N ILE A 61 -19.13 -6.71 -6.80
CA ILE A 61 -19.52 -7.78 -5.86
C ILE A 61 -20.62 -7.28 -4.93
N GLY A 62 -20.51 -6.06 -4.39
CA GLY A 62 -21.55 -5.43 -3.58
C GLY A 62 -22.87 -5.30 -4.32
N GLY A 63 -22.84 -4.82 -5.57
CA GLY A 63 -24.01 -4.76 -6.45
C GLY A 63 -24.62 -6.15 -6.68
N LEU A 64 -23.79 -7.15 -6.97
CA LEU A 64 -24.22 -8.53 -7.16
C LEU A 64 -24.77 -9.17 -5.88
N LEU A 65 -24.27 -8.83 -4.69
CA LEU A 65 -24.77 -9.31 -3.40
C LEU A 65 -26.09 -8.65 -2.99
N LEU A 66 -26.34 -7.41 -3.42
CA LEU A 66 -27.63 -6.75 -3.22
C LEU A 66 -28.77 -7.47 -3.96
N VAL A 67 -28.49 -8.13 -5.08
CA VAL A 67 -29.48 -8.91 -5.84
C VAL A 67 -30.08 -10.05 -5.00
N PRO A 68 -29.32 -11.05 -4.51
CA PRO A 68 -29.85 -12.10 -3.65
C PRO A 68 -30.32 -11.56 -2.30
N ALA A 69 -29.71 -10.51 -1.73
CA ALA A 69 -30.20 -9.90 -0.48
C ALA A 69 -31.63 -9.34 -0.63
N GLY A 70 -31.91 -8.67 -1.76
CA GLY A 70 -33.25 -8.21 -2.12
C GLY A 70 -34.24 -9.37 -2.32
N MET A 71 -33.80 -10.44 -2.98
CA MET A 71 -34.61 -11.65 -3.18
C MET A 71 -34.93 -12.34 -1.84
N ILE A 72 -33.95 -12.48 -0.95
CA ILE A 72 -34.09 -13.09 0.38
C ILE A 72 -35.05 -12.25 1.24
N LYS A 73 -34.91 -10.93 1.26
CA LYS A 73 -35.84 -10.04 1.98
C LYS A 73 -37.27 -10.17 1.47
N THR A 74 -37.44 -10.24 0.15
CA THR A 74 -38.75 -10.41 -0.49
C THR A 74 -39.35 -11.78 -0.16
N TRP A 75 -38.53 -12.82 -0.14
CA TRP A 75 -38.94 -14.18 0.25
C TRP A 75 -39.33 -14.29 1.72
N TYR A 76 -38.57 -13.69 2.64
CA TYR A 76 -38.94 -13.65 4.07
C TYR A 76 -40.24 -12.88 4.31
N LYS A 77 -40.44 -11.78 3.58
CA LYS A 77 -41.70 -11.03 3.62
C LYS A 77 -42.86 -11.90 3.12
N PHE A 78 -42.70 -12.56 1.98
CA PHE A 78 -43.68 -13.47 1.41
C PHE A 78 -44.04 -14.62 2.38
N LYS A 79 -43.05 -15.26 3.00
CA LYS A 79 -43.29 -16.30 4.02
C LYS A 79 -44.08 -15.80 5.24
N LYS A 80 -43.89 -14.55 5.65
CA LYS A 80 -44.58 -13.98 6.82
C LYS A 80 -46.00 -13.48 6.52
N THR A 81 -46.23 -12.94 5.32
CA THR A 81 -47.50 -12.27 5.00
C THR A 81 -48.39 -13.03 4.02
N GLY A 82 -47.87 -14.03 3.30
CA GLY A 82 -48.60 -14.77 2.25
C GLY A 82 -48.95 -13.96 0.99
N VAL A 83 -48.78 -12.63 1.04
CA VAL A 83 -49.07 -11.70 -0.06
C VAL A 83 -47.86 -11.55 -0.98
N GLU A 84 -48.03 -11.91 -2.26
CA GLU A 84 -47.11 -11.51 -3.34
C GLU A 84 -47.37 -10.03 -3.70
N SER A 85 -46.65 -9.10 -3.08
CA SER A 85 -46.71 -7.68 -3.43
C SER A 85 -45.60 -7.34 -4.43
N TYR A 86 -45.91 -7.26 -5.71
CA TYR A 86 -45.00 -6.73 -6.73
C TYR A 86 -45.12 -5.19 -6.74
N PRO A 87 -44.07 -4.43 -6.41
CA PRO A 87 -44.10 -3.00 -6.67
C PRO A 87 -44.27 -2.79 -8.18
N ALA A 88 -45.21 -1.94 -8.59
CA ALA A 88 -45.36 -1.56 -9.99
C ALA A 88 -44.05 -0.93 -10.45
N TRP A 89 -43.32 -1.62 -11.33
CA TRP A 89 -42.11 -1.06 -11.92
C TRP A 89 -42.48 0.17 -12.75
N PRO A 90 -41.65 1.22 -12.75
CA PRO A 90 -41.93 2.42 -13.53
C PRO A 90 -42.08 2.06 -15.02
N TYR A 91 -43.22 2.43 -15.60
CA TYR A 91 -43.49 2.23 -17.02
C TYR A 91 -42.64 3.19 -17.86
N PHE A 92 -41.67 2.65 -18.59
CA PHE A 92 -40.74 3.42 -19.41
C PHE A 92 -41.10 3.32 -20.90
N ASP A 93 -41.64 4.40 -21.45
CA ASP A 93 -42.02 4.53 -22.86
C ASP A 93 -41.37 5.76 -23.50
N LEU A 94 -40.37 5.55 -24.35
CA LEU A 94 -39.62 6.59 -25.06
C LEU A 94 -40.43 7.34 -26.12
N ASN A 95 -41.63 6.87 -26.47
CA ASN A 95 -42.50 7.60 -27.38
C ASN A 95 -43.16 8.82 -26.68
N LYS A 96 -43.24 8.81 -25.34
CA LYS A 96 -43.79 9.91 -24.55
C LYS A 96 -42.74 10.99 -24.29
N LYS A 97 -43.09 12.26 -24.56
CA LYS A 97 -42.18 13.43 -24.38
C LYS A 97 -41.67 13.59 -22.94
N SER A 98 -42.51 13.33 -21.93
CA SER A 98 -42.12 13.40 -20.52
C SER A 98 -41.03 12.39 -20.17
N HIS A 99 -41.16 11.16 -20.65
CA HIS A 99 -40.18 10.10 -20.44
C HIS A 99 -38.87 10.37 -21.20
N ARG A 100 -38.93 10.90 -22.43
CA ARG A 100 -37.73 11.33 -23.16
C ARG A 100 -36.96 12.42 -22.42
N ASN A 101 -37.66 13.43 -21.92
CA ASN A 101 -37.03 14.51 -21.16
C ASN A 101 -36.42 13.99 -19.84
N ALA A 102 -37.15 13.13 -19.12
CA ALA A 102 -36.65 12.51 -17.90
C ALA A 102 -35.41 11.63 -18.18
N ALA A 103 -35.44 10.85 -19.26
CA ALA A 103 -34.30 10.02 -19.68
C ALA A 103 -33.09 10.88 -20.06
N LEU A 104 -33.30 11.97 -20.80
CA LEU A 104 -32.25 12.92 -21.18
C LEU A 104 -31.63 13.61 -19.95
N LEU A 105 -32.46 14.08 -19.02
CA LEU A 105 -32.00 14.69 -17.76
C LEU A 105 -31.25 13.67 -16.89
N PHE A 106 -31.76 12.44 -16.79
CA PHE A 106 -31.08 11.37 -16.07
C PHE A 106 -29.72 11.04 -16.70
N PHE A 107 -29.65 10.98 -18.03
CA PHE A 107 -28.41 10.71 -18.75
C PHE A 107 -27.38 11.82 -18.54
N ILE A 108 -27.78 13.10 -18.71
CA ILE A 108 -26.92 14.26 -18.49
C ILE A 108 -26.47 14.32 -17.02
N GLY A 109 -27.41 14.13 -16.08
CA GLY A 109 -27.11 14.10 -14.64
C GLY A 109 -26.16 12.97 -14.27
N SER A 110 -26.31 11.80 -14.89
CA SER A 110 -25.40 10.65 -14.67
C SER A 110 -24.01 10.93 -15.21
N ILE A 111 -23.87 11.51 -16.41
CA ILE A 111 -22.56 11.92 -16.95
C ILE A 111 -21.90 12.93 -16.01
N PHE A 112 -22.64 13.96 -15.59
CA PHE A 112 -22.12 14.98 -14.68
C PHE A 112 -21.69 14.40 -13.34
N PHE A 113 -22.51 13.51 -12.76
CA PHE A 113 -22.19 12.79 -11.53
C PHE A 113 -20.93 11.92 -11.68
N LEU A 114 -20.79 11.19 -12.80
CA LEU A 114 -19.61 10.39 -13.08
C LEU A 114 -18.35 11.24 -13.20
N ILE A 115 -18.43 12.39 -13.90
CA ILE A 115 -17.31 13.33 -14.01
C ILE A 115 -16.89 13.85 -12.64
N ILE A 116 -17.85 14.34 -11.83
CA ILE A 116 -17.55 14.83 -10.47
C ILE A 116 -16.94 13.72 -9.61
N THR A 117 -17.50 12.51 -9.68
CA THR A 117 -17.00 11.38 -8.88
C THR A 117 -15.59 10.98 -9.32
N ALA A 118 -15.30 10.99 -10.62
CA ALA A 118 -13.97 10.71 -11.14
C ALA A 118 -12.95 11.75 -10.67
N ILE A 119 -13.28 13.04 -10.78
CA ILE A 119 -12.42 14.15 -10.31
C ILE A 119 -12.23 14.07 -8.80
N GLY A 120 -13.31 13.90 -8.03
CA GLY A 120 -13.26 13.80 -6.58
C GLY A 120 -12.47 12.58 -6.10
N GLY A 121 -12.62 11.44 -6.77
CA GLY A 121 -11.84 10.23 -6.49
C GLY A 121 -10.35 10.41 -6.77
N TYR A 122 -10.01 11.08 -7.87
CA TYR A 122 -8.63 11.40 -8.24
C TYR A 122 -7.96 12.34 -7.22
N GLU A 123 -8.65 13.41 -6.84
CA GLU A 123 -8.14 14.35 -5.82
C GLU A 123 -8.03 13.69 -4.44
N ALA A 124 -9.02 12.89 -4.04
CA ALA A 124 -8.97 12.13 -2.79
C ALA A 124 -7.78 11.16 -2.77
N PHE A 125 -7.52 10.47 -3.87
CA PHE A 125 -6.36 9.62 -4.03
C PHE A 125 -5.06 10.40 -3.81
N HIS A 126 -4.84 11.48 -4.57
CA HIS A 126 -3.63 12.31 -4.45
C HIS A 126 -3.45 12.91 -3.06
N TYR A 127 -4.55 13.33 -2.43
CA TYR A 127 -4.52 13.82 -1.07
C TYR A 127 -4.06 12.73 -0.10
N THR A 128 -4.65 11.53 -0.14
CA THR A 128 -4.31 10.41 0.76
C THR A 128 -2.91 9.81 0.54
N GLU A 129 -2.20 10.25 -0.50
CA GLU A 129 -0.80 9.88 -0.76
C GLU A 129 0.17 11.03 -0.48
N SER A 130 -0.33 12.20 -0.07
CA SER A 130 0.49 13.37 0.21
C SER A 130 1.17 13.29 1.58
N VAL A 131 2.31 13.97 1.69
CA VAL A 131 2.99 14.19 2.97
C VAL A 131 2.09 14.97 3.95
N THR A 132 1.24 15.87 3.44
CA THR A 132 0.26 16.59 4.26
C THR A 132 -0.72 15.63 4.92
N PHE A 133 -1.25 14.67 4.16
CA PHE A 133 -2.17 13.70 4.71
C PHE A 133 -1.52 12.86 5.82
N CYS A 134 -0.37 12.25 5.51
CA CYS A 134 0.33 11.35 6.44
C CYS A 134 0.92 12.08 7.65
N GLY A 135 1.50 13.27 7.47
CA GLY A 135 2.27 13.96 8.52
C GLY A 135 1.52 15.06 9.27
N LYS A 136 0.49 15.67 8.67
CA LYS A 136 -0.18 16.85 9.24
C LYS A 136 -1.64 16.63 9.65
N THR A 137 -2.37 15.72 9.00
CA THR A 137 -3.80 15.51 9.30
C THR A 137 -4.01 15.05 10.74
N CYS A 138 -3.29 14.01 11.14
CA CYS A 138 -3.31 13.47 12.49
C CYS A 138 -2.17 14.08 13.34
N HIS A 139 -2.11 15.41 13.39
CA HIS A 139 -0.93 16.13 13.90
C HIS A 139 -0.49 15.71 15.32
N SER A 140 -1.43 15.30 16.20
CA SER A 140 -1.12 14.99 17.60
C SER A 140 -0.28 13.72 17.73
N VAL A 141 -0.57 12.73 16.90
CA VAL A 141 0.11 11.43 16.91
C VAL A 141 1.27 11.38 15.92
N MET A 142 1.19 12.10 14.79
CA MET A 142 2.19 12.07 13.71
C MET A 142 3.27 13.15 13.81
N LYS A 143 3.17 14.10 14.76
CA LYS A 143 4.14 15.19 14.89
C LYS A 143 5.58 14.71 15.04
N PRO A 144 5.90 13.68 15.86
CA PRO A 144 7.28 13.19 15.99
C PRO A 144 7.85 12.69 14.66
N GLU A 145 7.10 11.86 13.94
CA GLU A 145 7.49 11.26 12.66
C GLU A 145 7.59 12.32 11.56
N TYR A 146 6.64 13.27 11.52
CA TYR A 146 6.70 14.38 10.58
C TYR A 146 7.92 15.29 10.83
N THR A 147 8.26 15.53 12.09
CA THR A 147 9.45 16.30 12.45
C THR A 147 10.73 15.56 12.05
N ALA A 148 10.81 14.25 12.30
CA ALA A 148 11.94 13.43 11.88
C ALA A 148 12.08 13.42 10.35
N TYR A 149 10.96 13.28 9.62
CA TYR A 149 10.92 13.36 8.17
C TYR A 149 11.52 14.68 7.64
N GLN A 150 11.08 15.82 8.19
CA GLN A 150 11.54 17.15 7.77
C GLN A 150 13.05 17.37 7.99
N ASN A 151 13.62 16.72 9.00
CA ASN A 151 15.04 16.82 9.33
C ASN A 151 15.89 15.68 8.71
N SER A 152 15.28 14.85 7.85
CA SER A 152 15.96 13.71 7.22
C SER A 152 16.49 14.06 5.82
N PRO A 153 17.46 13.28 5.28
CA PRO A 153 17.85 13.36 3.87
C PRO A 153 16.70 13.12 2.87
N HIS A 154 15.59 12.55 3.33
CA HIS A 154 14.41 12.22 2.52
C HIS A 154 13.26 13.24 2.67
N ALA A 155 13.49 14.42 3.25
CA ALA A 155 12.47 15.46 3.50
C ALA A 155 11.73 15.98 2.25
N ARG A 156 12.16 15.59 1.05
CA ARG A 156 11.54 15.92 -0.24
C ARG A 156 11.00 14.71 -1.00
N VAL A 157 11.06 13.52 -0.40
CA VAL A 157 10.50 12.27 -0.93
C VAL A 157 9.13 12.07 -0.29
N ALA A 158 8.12 11.65 -1.06
CA ALA A 158 6.78 11.43 -0.50
C ALA A 158 6.79 10.23 0.46
N CYS A 159 5.98 10.27 1.54
CA CYS A 159 5.88 9.16 2.50
C CYS A 159 5.53 7.82 1.79
N VAL A 160 4.67 7.90 0.78
CA VAL A 160 4.19 6.73 0.02
C VAL A 160 5.28 6.05 -0.82
N SER A 161 6.37 6.74 -1.14
CA SER A 161 7.51 6.15 -1.84
C SER A 161 8.17 5.02 -1.04
N CYS A 162 8.11 5.09 0.30
CA CYS A 162 8.63 4.05 1.18
C CYS A 162 7.50 3.19 1.80
N HIS A 163 6.41 3.81 2.26
CA HIS A 163 5.40 3.14 3.08
C HIS A 163 4.22 2.51 2.32
N VAL A 164 4.01 2.88 1.06
CA VAL A 164 2.94 2.31 0.21
C VAL A 164 3.56 1.45 -0.89
N GLY A 165 4.48 2.03 -1.66
CA GLY A 165 5.14 1.34 -2.76
C GLY A 165 4.28 1.16 -4.02
N PRO A 166 4.90 0.84 -5.17
CA PRO A 166 4.16 0.53 -6.39
C PRO A 166 3.48 -0.85 -6.28
N GLY A 167 2.44 -1.03 -7.10
CA GLY A 167 1.73 -2.30 -7.24
C GLY A 167 0.44 -2.37 -6.41
N ALA A 168 -0.52 -3.15 -6.90
CA ALA A 168 -1.84 -3.25 -6.28
C ALA A 168 -1.77 -3.89 -4.89
N ASP A 169 -0.97 -4.94 -4.69
CA ASP A 169 -0.96 -5.69 -3.42
C ASP A 169 -0.47 -4.84 -2.25
N TRP A 170 0.65 -4.14 -2.43
CA TRP A 170 1.20 -3.23 -1.42
C TRP A 170 0.31 -2.00 -1.19
N TYR A 171 -0.34 -1.50 -2.24
CA TYR A 171 -1.35 -0.46 -2.12
C TYR A 171 -2.54 -0.93 -1.25
N ALA A 172 -3.06 -2.14 -1.47
CA ALA A 172 -4.15 -2.70 -0.65
C ALA A 172 -3.72 -2.86 0.81
N LYS A 173 -2.56 -3.50 1.02
CA LYS A 173 -2.04 -3.78 2.36
C LYS A 173 -1.82 -2.48 3.15
N SER A 174 -1.23 -1.46 2.51
CA SER A 174 -0.99 -0.17 3.15
C SER A 174 -2.29 0.59 3.45
N LYS A 175 -3.29 0.60 2.55
CA LYS A 175 -4.58 1.26 2.80
C LYS A 175 -5.39 0.54 3.87
N MET A 176 -5.38 -0.79 3.93
CA MET A 176 -6.03 -1.56 5.01
C MET A 176 -5.37 -1.31 6.37
N SER A 177 -4.04 -1.29 6.41
CA SER A 177 -3.29 -0.89 7.61
C SER A 177 -3.61 0.55 8.02
N GLY A 178 -3.66 1.47 7.06
CA GLY A 178 -4.03 2.87 7.27
C GLY A 178 -5.45 3.06 7.80
N LEU A 179 -6.43 2.29 7.31
CA LEU A 179 -7.80 2.29 7.84
C LEU A 179 -7.83 1.87 9.32
N TYR A 180 -7.06 0.84 9.67
CA TYR A 180 -6.90 0.43 11.07
C TYR A 180 -6.24 1.53 11.91
N GLN A 181 -5.21 2.20 11.40
CA GLN A 181 -4.57 3.33 12.09
C GLN A 181 -5.53 4.50 12.31
N VAL A 182 -6.33 4.87 11.31
CA VAL A 182 -7.36 5.91 11.45
C VAL A 182 -8.38 5.52 12.52
N TYR A 183 -8.84 4.26 12.52
CA TYR A 183 -9.71 3.73 13.56
C TYR A 183 -9.04 3.78 14.95
N ALA A 184 -7.79 3.35 15.06
CA ALA A 184 -7.05 3.32 16.31
C ALA A 184 -6.89 4.72 16.90
N VAL A 185 -6.60 5.72 16.07
CA VAL A 185 -6.52 7.13 16.49
C VAL A 185 -7.90 7.64 16.90
N TRP A 186 -8.94 7.38 16.11
CA TRP A 186 -10.31 7.81 16.41
C TRP A 186 -10.87 7.19 17.71
N ALA A 187 -10.57 5.92 17.95
CA ALA A 187 -11.02 5.17 19.13
C ALA A 187 -10.08 5.32 20.34
N ASP A 188 -8.99 6.08 20.22
CA ASP A 188 -7.91 6.21 21.21
C ASP A 188 -7.27 4.88 21.65
N LYS A 189 -7.14 3.93 20.71
CA LYS A 189 -6.62 2.57 20.91
C LYS A 189 -5.25 2.38 20.28
N TYR A 190 -4.25 3.10 20.75
CA TYR A 190 -2.87 2.97 20.29
C TYR A 190 -1.86 3.05 21.44
N PRO A 191 -0.72 2.34 21.35
CA PRO A 191 0.32 2.38 22.37
C PRO A 191 0.99 3.76 22.45
N ARG A 192 1.43 4.12 23.65
CA ARG A 192 2.18 5.35 23.94
C ARG A 192 3.43 4.98 24.77
N PRO A 193 4.65 5.15 24.24
CA PRO A 193 4.99 5.67 22.92
C PRO A 193 4.61 4.72 21.78
N ILE A 194 4.50 5.24 20.55
CA ILE A 194 4.31 4.43 19.34
C ILE A 194 5.59 3.60 19.14
N PRO A 195 5.51 2.26 19.06
CA PRO A 195 6.68 1.40 19.01
C PRO A 195 7.40 1.52 17.66
N THR A 196 8.73 1.37 17.71
CA THR A 196 9.58 1.13 16.55
C THR A 196 10.28 -0.22 16.76
N PRO A 197 10.50 -1.03 15.70
CA PRO A 197 10.35 -0.75 14.27
C PRO A 197 8.93 -0.96 13.70
N ILE A 198 8.70 -0.47 12.48
CA ILE A 198 7.45 -0.71 11.73
C ILE A 198 7.49 -2.15 11.18
N ALA A 199 6.66 -3.04 11.72
CA ALA A 199 6.62 -4.46 11.35
C ALA A 199 6.27 -4.76 9.87
N ASN A 200 5.70 -3.80 9.14
CA ASN A 200 5.19 -3.99 7.77
C ASN A 200 5.91 -3.11 6.74
N LEU A 201 7.16 -2.71 6.99
CA LEU A 201 7.93 -2.01 5.97
C LEU A 201 8.26 -2.97 4.81
N ARG A 202 8.27 -2.44 3.60
CA ARG A 202 8.62 -3.20 2.39
C ARG A 202 10.14 -3.49 2.38
N PRO A 203 10.59 -4.57 1.71
CA PRO A 203 12.02 -4.86 1.59
C PRO A 203 12.81 -3.68 1.01
N ALA A 204 14.07 -3.52 1.45
CA ALA A 204 14.93 -2.42 1.02
C ALA A 204 15.13 -2.40 -0.50
N ARG A 205 15.19 -3.57 -1.14
CA ARG A 205 15.28 -3.70 -2.61
C ARG A 205 14.14 -3.04 -3.36
N GLU A 206 12.94 -3.05 -2.80
CA GLU A 206 11.76 -2.47 -3.44
C GLU A 206 11.45 -1.03 -3.00
N THR A 207 12.28 -0.47 -2.11
CA THR A 207 12.11 0.86 -1.52
C THR A 207 13.35 1.70 -1.69
N CYS A 208 14.42 1.38 -0.96
CA CYS A 208 15.70 2.08 -0.94
C CYS A 208 16.41 1.97 -2.29
N GLU A 209 16.52 0.76 -2.86
CA GLU A 209 17.30 0.51 -4.08
C GLU A 209 16.68 1.09 -5.35
N GLN A 210 15.43 1.60 -5.29
CA GLN A 210 14.87 2.37 -6.40
C GLN A 210 15.60 3.70 -6.63
N CYS A 211 16.32 4.19 -5.61
CA CYS A 211 17.14 5.41 -5.67
C CYS A 211 18.61 5.17 -5.26
N HIS A 212 18.88 4.14 -4.45
CA HIS A 212 20.21 3.80 -3.91
C HIS A 212 20.73 2.48 -4.47
N TRP A 213 21.36 2.50 -5.65
CA TRP A 213 21.85 1.29 -6.31
C TRP A 213 23.11 0.70 -5.62
N PRO A 214 23.07 -0.57 -5.18
CA PRO A 214 24.23 -1.25 -4.59
C PRO A 214 25.46 -1.32 -5.51
N GLU A 215 25.23 -1.31 -6.82
CA GLU A 215 26.28 -1.31 -7.85
C GLU A 215 27.13 -0.03 -7.82
N LYS A 216 26.59 1.06 -7.28
CA LYS A 216 27.29 2.35 -7.23
C LYS A 216 28.26 2.37 -6.06
N PHE A 217 29.55 2.28 -6.36
CA PHE A 217 30.62 2.36 -5.37
C PHE A 217 30.85 3.80 -4.90
N PHE A 218 30.87 4.01 -3.58
CA PHE A 218 31.12 5.33 -2.97
C PHE A 218 32.57 5.48 -2.46
N GLY A 219 33.41 4.44 -2.55
CA GLY A 219 34.80 4.55 -2.12
C GLY A 219 34.98 4.87 -0.64
N ALA A 220 36.16 5.39 -0.31
CA ALA A 220 36.42 5.93 1.02
C ALA A 220 35.88 7.35 1.13
N GLN A 221 35.15 7.63 2.20
CA GLN A 221 34.52 8.92 2.46
C GLN A 221 35.25 9.61 3.61
N GLN A 222 35.81 10.79 3.35
CA GLN A 222 36.37 11.61 4.42
C GLN A 222 35.24 12.33 5.16
N LYS A 223 35.18 12.16 6.47
CA LYS A 223 34.27 12.85 7.37
C LYS A 223 35.08 13.64 8.38
N SER A 224 34.76 14.92 8.52
CA SER A 224 35.30 15.78 9.57
C SER A 224 34.22 16.01 10.62
N PHE A 225 34.49 15.61 11.85
CA PHE A 225 33.65 15.85 13.00
C PHE A 225 34.26 17.02 13.78
N ASN A 226 33.62 18.18 13.66
CA ASN A 226 34.09 19.38 14.34
C ASN A 226 33.74 19.30 15.82
N HIS A 227 34.75 19.18 16.67
CA HIS A 227 34.62 19.37 18.10
C HIS A 227 35.29 20.68 18.51
N TYR A 228 34.96 21.13 19.72
CA TYR A 228 35.58 22.29 20.33
C TYR A 228 36.00 21.91 21.75
N MET A 229 37.18 22.38 22.14
CA MET A 229 37.74 22.11 23.46
C MET A 229 36.97 22.89 24.52
N TYR A 230 36.88 22.33 25.72
CA TYR A 230 36.31 23.00 26.89
C TYR A 230 37.32 23.97 27.50
N ASP A 231 37.75 24.98 26.74
CA ASP A 231 38.59 26.08 27.21
C ASP A 231 37.95 27.44 26.91
N GLU A 232 38.48 28.50 27.52
CA GLU A 232 37.95 29.87 27.38
C GLU A 232 37.98 30.35 25.92
N GLU A 233 38.96 29.89 25.15
CA GLU A 233 39.11 30.23 23.73
C GLU A 233 38.19 29.41 22.81
N ASN A 234 37.50 28.40 23.36
CA ASN A 234 36.68 27.42 22.63
C ASN A 234 37.39 26.90 21.37
N ARG A 235 38.62 26.42 21.53
CA ARG A 235 39.49 26.07 20.39
C ARG A 235 38.88 24.96 19.54
N HIS A 236 38.92 25.13 18.22
CA HIS A 236 38.45 24.14 17.24
C HIS A 236 39.37 22.91 17.22
N TRP A 237 38.79 21.73 17.39
CA TRP A 237 39.45 20.43 17.42
C TRP A 237 38.71 19.45 16.49
N PRO A 238 39.03 19.43 15.19
CA PRO A 238 38.38 18.52 14.26
C PRO A 238 38.92 17.09 14.41
N ILE A 239 38.02 16.11 14.40
CA ILE A 239 38.36 14.69 14.22
C ILE A 239 38.11 14.35 12.76
N GLU A 240 39.18 14.10 12.02
CA GLU A 240 39.10 13.66 10.63
C GLU A 240 39.16 12.14 10.53
N MET A 241 38.15 11.54 9.91
CA MET A 241 38.06 10.11 9.69
C MET A 241 37.92 9.81 8.21
N LEU A 242 38.73 8.88 7.71
CA LEU A 242 38.54 8.28 6.39
C LEU A 242 37.73 6.98 6.55
N ILE A 243 36.43 7.06 6.28
CA ILE A 243 35.51 5.94 6.43
C ILE A 243 35.57 5.08 5.16
N LYS A 244 36.02 3.84 5.30
CA LYS A 244 36.02 2.85 4.22
C LYS A 244 34.63 2.23 4.06
N VAL A 245 33.66 3.03 3.61
CA VAL A 245 32.25 2.61 3.44
C VAL A 245 32.18 1.34 2.61
N GLY A 246 32.87 1.33 1.47
CA GLY A 246 32.90 0.19 0.58
C GLY A 246 31.70 0.15 -0.38
N GLY A 247 31.42 -1.05 -0.86
CA GLY A 247 30.49 -1.35 -1.96
C GLY A 247 31.27 -2.01 -3.10
N GLY A 248 30.62 -2.35 -4.21
CA GLY A 248 31.34 -2.66 -5.45
C GLY A 248 30.66 -3.66 -6.37
N ASN A 249 30.86 -3.46 -7.67
CA ASN A 249 30.60 -4.45 -8.69
C ASN A 249 31.74 -5.49 -8.68
N PRO A 250 31.46 -6.78 -8.50
CA PRO A 250 32.47 -7.83 -8.58
C PRO A 250 33.31 -7.83 -9.87
N GLU A 251 32.80 -7.22 -10.95
CA GLU A 251 33.48 -7.11 -12.25
C GLU A 251 34.57 -6.02 -12.27
N THR A 252 34.51 -5.02 -11.39
CA THR A 252 35.45 -3.88 -11.38
C THR A 252 36.52 -3.97 -10.28
N GLY A 253 36.51 -5.05 -9.49
CA GLY A 253 37.71 -5.56 -8.80
C GLY A 253 37.97 -5.05 -7.37
N LEU A 254 37.13 -4.19 -6.78
CA LEU A 254 37.27 -3.74 -5.39
C LEU A 254 35.95 -3.84 -4.62
N THR A 255 35.68 -5.01 -4.02
CA THR A 255 34.61 -5.21 -3.04
C THR A 255 35.21 -5.24 -1.63
N SER A 256 35.45 -4.07 -1.04
CA SER A 256 36.02 -3.97 0.31
C SER A 256 35.44 -2.78 1.06
N GLY A 257 35.38 -2.84 2.39
CA GLY A 257 34.82 -1.80 3.25
C GLY A 257 33.92 -2.40 4.32
N ILE A 258 33.35 -1.52 5.14
CA ILE A 258 32.56 -1.89 6.33
C ILE A 258 31.10 -2.25 6.01
N HIS A 259 30.60 -1.91 4.82
CA HIS A 259 29.20 -2.06 4.43
C HIS A 259 28.92 -3.39 3.70
N TRP A 260 29.28 -4.52 4.31
CA TRP A 260 29.28 -5.86 3.68
C TRP A 260 27.95 -6.30 3.05
N HIS A 261 26.81 -5.89 3.61
CA HIS A 261 25.50 -6.30 3.10
C HIS A 261 25.14 -5.64 1.76
N THR A 262 25.82 -4.57 1.36
CA THR A 262 25.65 -3.96 0.02
C THR A 262 26.49 -4.64 -1.04
N PHE A 263 27.37 -5.59 -0.66
CA PHE A 263 28.17 -6.29 -1.65
C PHE A 263 27.26 -7.27 -2.38
N ILE A 264 27.11 -7.11 -3.69
CA ILE A 264 26.23 -7.94 -4.53
C ILE A 264 26.61 -9.44 -4.42
N ALA A 265 27.87 -9.73 -4.08
CA ALA A 265 28.38 -11.08 -3.87
C ALA A 265 28.02 -11.68 -2.49
N ASN A 266 27.50 -10.91 -1.55
CA ASN A 266 27.22 -11.36 -0.18
C ASN A 266 25.73 -11.23 0.16
N LYS A 267 25.19 -12.24 0.81
CA LYS A 267 23.91 -12.19 1.51
C LYS A 267 24.21 -12.24 3.01
N ILE A 268 23.82 -11.19 3.74
CA ILE A 268 23.95 -11.14 5.19
C ILE A 268 22.58 -11.42 5.80
N GLU A 269 22.54 -12.39 6.69
CA GLU A 269 21.34 -12.78 7.43
C GLU A 269 21.62 -12.71 8.92
N TYR A 270 20.63 -12.39 9.74
CA TYR A 270 20.79 -12.26 11.18
C TYR A 270 19.57 -12.75 11.95
N ILE A 271 19.80 -13.04 13.22
CA ILE A 271 18.76 -13.31 14.21
C ILE A 271 18.95 -12.29 15.33
N ALA A 272 17.86 -11.61 15.71
CA ALA A 272 17.83 -10.72 16.85
C ALA A 272 17.01 -11.33 17.99
N ARG A 273 17.43 -11.09 19.24
CA ARG A 273 16.68 -11.51 20.44
C ARG A 273 15.53 -10.57 20.78
N ASP A 274 15.69 -9.30 20.46
CA ASP A 274 14.73 -8.25 20.81
C ASP A 274 13.96 -7.74 19.58
N GLU A 275 12.75 -7.25 19.82
CA GLU A 275 11.90 -6.69 18.75
C GLU A 275 12.49 -5.43 18.11
N ARG A 276 13.43 -4.73 18.78
CA ARG A 276 14.07 -3.52 18.25
C ARG A 276 15.31 -3.84 17.41
N HIS A 277 15.67 -5.12 17.30
CA HIS A 277 16.82 -5.62 16.54
C HIS A 277 18.15 -4.98 16.97
N GLN A 278 18.38 -4.84 18.28
CA GLN A 278 19.60 -4.26 18.84
C GLN A 278 20.55 -5.33 19.39
N ASP A 279 20.01 -6.43 19.91
CA ASP A 279 20.75 -7.61 20.34
C ASP A 279 20.75 -8.64 19.22
N ILE A 280 21.86 -8.69 18.47
CA ILE A 280 22.05 -9.53 17.28
C ILE A 280 23.15 -10.57 17.59
N PRO A 281 22.85 -11.62 18.35
CA PRO A 281 23.84 -12.60 18.79
C PRO A 281 24.26 -13.58 17.68
N TRP A 282 23.64 -13.51 16.50
CA TRP A 282 23.88 -14.45 15.41
C TRP A 282 23.79 -13.75 14.06
N VAL A 283 24.81 -13.95 13.22
CA VAL A 283 24.90 -13.42 11.85
C VAL A 283 25.48 -14.48 10.93
N ARG A 284 24.91 -14.63 9.73
CA ARG A 284 25.44 -15.47 8.66
C ARG A 284 25.76 -14.65 7.43
N ALA A 285 27.02 -14.72 7.01
CA ALA A 285 27.48 -14.21 5.74
C ALA A 285 27.55 -15.35 4.73
N THR A 286 26.78 -15.24 3.64
CA THR A 286 26.79 -16.20 2.54
C THR A 286 27.36 -15.54 1.29
N ASN A 287 28.44 -16.08 0.72
CA ASN A 287 28.89 -15.66 -0.60
C ASN A 287 27.98 -16.29 -1.65
N VAL A 288 27.24 -15.46 -2.39
CA VAL A 288 26.23 -15.89 -3.36
C VAL A 288 26.86 -16.58 -4.57
N LYS A 289 28.14 -16.30 -4.90
CA LYS A 289 28.84 -16.91 -6.02
C LYS A 289 29.39 -18.29 -5.69
N THR A 290 29.99 -18.46 -4.51
CA THR A 290 30.65 -19.71 -4.11
C THR A 290 29.78 -20.61 -3.24
N GLY A 291 28.71 -20.07 -2.66
CA GLY A 291 27.88 -20.75 -1.67
C GLY A 291 28.53 -20.90 -0.29
N HIS A 292 29.76 -20.41 -0.10
CA HIS A 292 30.45 -20.49 1.19
C HIS A 292 29.73 -19.65 2.24
N GLN A 293 29.47 -20.25 3.40
CA GLN A 293 28.79 -19.63 4.52
C GLN A 293 29.74 -19.49 5.70
N THR A 294 29.70 -18.33 6.35
CA THR A 294 30.40 -18.09 7.61
C THR A 294 29.38 -17.59 8.62
N VAL A 295 29.28 -18.28 9.74
CA VAL A 295 28.39 -17.93 10.85
C VAL A 295 29.22 -17.31 11.96
N PHE A 296 28.75 -16.17 12.44
CA PHE A 296 29.28 -15.46 13.58
C PHE A 296 28.24 -15.55 14.70
N GLN A 297 28.69 -15.93 15.88
CA GLN A 297 27.87 -15.95 17.08
C GLN A 297 28.54 -15.13 18.17
N ASP A 298 27.72 -14.53 19.02
CA ASP A 298 28.17 -13.91 20.26
C ASP A 298 28.95 -14.94 21.09
N VAL A 299 30.15 -14.56 21.52
CA VAL A 299 31.05 -15.42 22.27
C VAL A 299 30.62 -15.52 23.73
N ASP A 300 30.07 -14.45 24.27
CA ASP A 300 29.69 -14.33 25.68
C ASP A 300 28.27 -14.85 25.92
N ASN A 301 27.38 -14.68 24.93
CA ASN A 301 25.98 -15.10 25.05
C ASN A 301 25.41 -15.65 23.72
N PRO A 302 25.87 -16.81 23.25
CA PRO A 302 25.42 -17.42 22.00
C PRO A 302 23.94 -17.86 22.08
N LEU A 303 23.31 -17.99 20.91
CA LEU A 303 22.00 -18.64 20.81
C LEU A 303 22.13 -20.16 20.93
N THR A 304 21.17 -20.81 21.59
CA THR A 304 21.06 -22.27 21.55
C THR A 304 20.55 -22.74 20.19
N ASN A 305 20.73 -24.02 19.88
CA ASN A 305 20.21 -24.58 18.62
C ASN A 305 18.67 -24.47 18.56
N GLU A 306 17.98 -24.67 19.68
CA GLU A 306 16.53 -24.52 19.76
C GLU A 306 16.09 -23.08 19.50
N GLU A 307 16.84 -22.09 20.01
CA GLU A 307 16.56 -20.67 19.75
C GLU A 307 16.77 -20.32 18.27
N ILE A 308 17.81 -20.86 17.63
CA ILE A 308 18.09 -20.64 16.21
C ILE A 308 17.00 -21.25 15.34
N ASP A 309 16.55 -22.48 15.65
CA ASP A 309 15.52 -23.18 14.88
C ASP A 309 14.14 -22.53 15.01
N ALA A 310 13.86 -21.90 16.15
CA ALA A 310 12.61 -21.19 16.40
C ALA A 310 12.62 -19.74 15.90
N ALA A 311 13.79 -19.16 15.64
CA ALA A 311 13.94 -17.76 15.31
C ALA A 311 13.53 -17.43 13.86
N GLU A 312 13.04 -16.20 13.67
CA GLU A 312 12.84 -15.64 12.33
C GLU A 312 14.19 -15.16 11.78
N LEU A 313 14.66 -15.83 10.75
CA LEU A 313 15.86 -15.42 10.03
C LEU A 313 15.57 -14.22 9.12
N ARG A 314 16.26 -13.11 9.37
CA ARG A 314 16.07 -11.86 8.62
C ARG A 314 17.25 -11.59 7.70
N VAL A 315 16.98 -11.02 6.54
CA VAL A 315 18.01 -10.52 5.62
C VAL A 315 18.37 -9.09 6.04
N PHE A 316 19.67 -8.79 6.14
CA PHE A 316 20.13 -7.42 6.34
C PHE A 316 20.16 -6.72 4.98
N ASP A 317 19.07 -6.04 4.62
CA ASP A 317 18.85 -5.48 3.28
C ASP A 317 19.11 -3.96 3.19
N CYS A 318 19.07 -3.21 4.30
CA CYS A 318 19.72 -1.90 4.44
C CYS A 318 20.03 -1.52 5.90
#